data_AF-A0A848NSG4-F1
#
_entry.id   AF-A0A848NSG4-F1
#
_cell.length_a   1.000
_cell.length_b   1.000
_cell.length_c   1.000
_cell.angle_alpha   90.00
_cell.angle_beta   90.00
_cell.angle_gamma   90.00
#
_symmetry.space_group_name_H-M   'P 1'
#
loop_
_entity.id
_entity.type
_entity.pdbx_description
1 polymer ?
#
loop_
_entity_poly.entity_id
_entity_poly.type
_entity_poly.pdbx_seq_one_letter_code
_entity_poly.pdbx_strand_id
1 'polypeptide(L)'
;MTRPADPASPLIAPALAAARGGPRLLAVRRRDRAVRHTAPHRHARGQLFGAYEGLLTVLAGDRQWVAPAAHAVWIPPDCPHGLRSHGPYAGYSVY
;
A
#
# COMPACT_ATOMS: atom_id res chain seq x y z
N MET A 1 19.89 -16.16 -4.90
CA MET A 1 19.84 -14.93 -4.07
C MET A 1 18.94 -13.93 -4.80
N THR A 2 17.70 -13.71 -4.35
CA THR A 2 16.74 -12.80 -5.02
C THR A 2 17.11 -11.36 -4.72
N ARG A 3 17.27 -10.53 -5.76
CA ARG A 3 17.52 -9.09 -5.63
C ARG A 3 16.43 -8.46 -4.75
N PRO A 4 16.77 -7.62 -3.75
CA PRO A 4 15.75 -6.93 -2.96
C PRO A 4 14.87 -6.10 -3.89
N ALA A 5 13.55 -6.23 -3.73
CA ALA A 5 12.61 -5.44 -4.50
C ALA A 5 12.83 -3.95 -4.17
N ASP A 6 12.75 -3.10 -5.19
CA ASP A 6 12.96 -1.67 -4.97
C ASP A 6 11.81 -1.11 -4.10
N PRO A 7 12.14 -0.37 -3.02
CA PRO A 7 11.17 0.19 -2.09
C PRO A 7 10.28 1.29 -2.68
N ALA A 8 10.49 1.70 -3.94
CA ALA A 8 9.57 2.57 -4.68
C ALA A 8 8.67 1.80 -5.67
N SER A 9 9.04 0.57 -6.06
CA SER A 9 8.32 -0.22 -7.07
C SER A 9 6.84 -0.41 -6.72
N PRO A 10 5.89 -0.30 -7.67
CA PRO A 10 4.47 -0.40 -7.36
C PRO A 10 4.10 -1.80 -6.84
N LEU A 11 3.02 -1.88 -6.04
CA LEU A 11 2.58 -3.14 -5.43
C LEU A 11 1.90 -4.08 -6.44
N ILE A 12 1.17 -3.50 -7.40
CA ILE A 12 0.61 -4.16 -8.58
C ILE A 12 0.89 -3.29 -9.81
N ALA A 13 0.63 -3.79 -11.02
CA ALA A 13 0.72 -2.96 -12.22
C ALA A 13 -0.21 -1.73 -12.08
N PRO A 14 0.27 -0.48 -12.27
CA PRO A 14 -0.54 0.72 -12.07
C PRO A 14 -1.85 0.75 -12.89
N ALA A 15 -1.82 0.19 -14.10
CA ALA A 15 -3.00 0.06 -14.95
C ALA A 15 -4.12 -0.77 -14.30
N LEU A 16 -3.78 -1.79 -13.49
CA LEU A 16 -4.76 -2.59 -12.77
C LEU A 16 -5.43 -1.79 -11.65
N ALA A 17 -4.66 -0.99 -10.91
CA ALA A 17 -5.21 -0.09 -9.89
C ALA A 17 -6.10 1.00 -10.50
N ALA A 18 -5.73 1.50 -11.69
CA ALA A 18 -6.49 2.52 -12.42
C ALA A 18 -7.76 2.01 -13.12
N ALA A 19 -7.92 0.69 -13.29
CA ALA A 19 -9.04 0.11 -14.03
C ALA A 19 -10.31 0.03 -13.15
N ARG A 20 -11.42 0.58 -13.64
CA ARG A 20 -12.76 0.43 -13.00
C ARG A 20 -13.38 -0.96 -13.19
N GLY A 21 -12.89 -1.73 -14.17
CA GLY A 21 -13.35 -3.09 -14.48
C GLY A 21 -12.24 -4.14 -14.33
N GLY A 22 -12.54 -5.39 -14.70
CA GLY A 22 -11.61 -6.52 -14.59
C GLY A 22 -11.82 -7.34 -13.30
N PRO A 23 -10.76 -7.95 -12.73
CA PRO A 23 -10.87 -8.74 -11.51
C PRO A 23 -11.53 -7.95 -10.38
N ARG A 24 -12.42 -8.60 -9.63
CA ARG A 24 -13.12 -7.96 -8.51
C ARG A 24 -12.20 -7.63 -7.34
N LEU A 25 -11.12 -8.39 -7.19
CA LEU A 25 -10.18 -8.27 -6.09
C LEU A 25 -8.76 -8.58 -6.59
N LEU A 26 -7.82 -7.69 -6.26
CA LEU A 26 -6.40 -7.86 -6.53
C LEU A 26 -5.66 -7.78 -5.20
N ALA A 27 -4.98 -8.85 -4.82
CA ALA A 27 -4.25 -8.91 -3.56
C ALA A 27 -2.76 -9.12 -3.81
N VAL A 28 -1.94 -8.42 -3.04
CA VAL A 28 -0.49 -8.59 -3.05
C VAL A 28 0.04 -8.57 -1.62
N ARG A 29 0.99 -9.45 -1.34
CA ARG A 29 1.76 -9.45 -0.09
C ARG A 29 3.16 -8.94 -0.37
N ARG A 30 3.72 -8.23 0.60
CA ARG A 30 5.08 -7.70 0.51
C ARG A 30 5.78 -7.79 1.85
N ARG A 31 7.09 -8.01 1.79
CA ARG A 31 8.00 -7.96 2.93
C ARG A 31 9.25 -7.21 2.49
N ASP A 32 9.48 -6.05 3.10
CA ASP A 32 10.64 -5.20 2.81
C ASP A 32 11.50 -5.11 4.07
N ARG A 33 12.82 -5.22 3.90
CA ARG A 33 13.80 -5.06 5.00
C ARG A 33 14.20 -3.59 5.23
N ALA A 34 13.96 -2.74 4.23
CA ALA A 34 14.22 -1.31 4.29
C ALA A 34 12.91 -0.52 4.39
N VAL A 35 13.01 0.78 4.64
CA VAL A 35 11.86 1.68 4.60
C VAL A 35 11.21 1.65 3.22
N ARG A 36 9.91 1.40 3.20
CA ARG A 36 9.04 1.59 2.05
C ARG A 36 8.54 3.02 2.04
N HIS A 37 8.61 3.67 0.88
CA HIS A 37 7.95 4.95 0.65
C HIS A 37 7.22 4.91 -0.68
N THR A 38 5.92 5.15 -0.62
CA THR A 38 5.06 5.31 -1.79
C THR A 38 4.56 6.75 -1.79
N ALA A 39 5.02 7.52 -2.78
CA ALA A 39 4.62 8.91 -2.95
C ALA A 39 3.09 9.07 -3.10
N PRO A 40 2.52 10.24 -2.77
CA PRO A 40 1.10 10.51 -2.95
C PRO A 40 0.64 10.23 -4.39
N HIS A 41 -0.43 9.47 -4.53
CA HIS A 41 -1.05 9.13 -5.81
C HIS A 41 -2.54 8.84 -5.60
N ARG A 42 -3.29 8.61 -6.69
CA ARG A 42 -4.71 8.19 -6.64
C ARG A 42 -4.99 7.23 -7.78
N HIS A 43 -5.99 6.38 -7.60
CA HIS A 43 -6.42 5.42 -8.62
C HIS A 43 -7.92 5.09 -8.44
N ALA A 44 -8.51 4.46 -9.45
CA ALA A 44 -9.96 4.30 -9.54
C ALA A 44 -10.53 3.19 -8.64
N ARG A 45 -9.68 2.32 -8.10
CA ARG A 45 -10.05 1.28 -7.13
C ARG A 45 -9.87 1.82 -5.72
N GLY A 46 -10.67 1.34 -4.79
CA GLY A 46 -10.33 1.55 -3.38
C GLY A 46 -9.17 0.65 -2.99
N GLN A 47 -8.55 0.91 -1.84
CA GLN A 47 -7.40 0.13 -1.40
C GLN A 47 -7.47 -0.13 0.10
N LEU A 48 -7.36 -1.40 0.50
CA LEU A 48 -7.14 -1.80 1.88
C LEU A 48 -5.67 -2.20 2.05
N PHE A 49 -4.97 -1.64 3.02
CA PHE A 49 -3.64 -2.11 3.39
C PHE A 49 -3.51 -2.35 4.88
N GLY A 50 -2.71 -3.35 5.22
CA GLY A 50 -2.43 -3.73 6.60
C GLY A 50 -1.03 -4.33 6.74
N ALA A 51 -0.56 -4.38 7.97
CA ALA A 51 0.73 -4.96 8.33
C ALA A 51 0.54 -6.16 9.27
N TYR A 52 1.29 -7.22 9.02
CA TYR A 52 1.49 -8.33 9.97
C TYR A 52 2.64 -8.01 10.92
N GLU A 53 3.64 -7.26 10.44
CA GLU A 53 4.84 -6.85 11.18
C GLU A 53 5.20 -5.41 10.80
N GLY A 54 5.67 -4.63 11.77
CA GLY A 54 6.12 -3.24 11.57
C GLY A 54 5.04 -2.19 11.80
N LEU A 55 5.33 -0.98 11.33
CA LEU A 55 4.52 0.22 11.52
C LEU A 55 4.40 0.99 10.21
N LEU A 56 3.17 1.37 9.85
CA LEU A 56 2.88 2.16 8.66
C LEU A 56 2.35 3.54 9.05
N THR A 57 2.78 4.57 8.34
CA THR A 57 2.07 5.85 8.25
C THR A 57 1.38 5.91 6.89
N VAL A 58 0.09 6.23 6.92
CA VAL A 58 -0.75 6.38 5.74
C VAL A 58 -1.23 7.82 5.69
N LEU A 59 -1.00 8.46 4.56
CA LEU A 59 -1.60 9.74 4.20
C LEU A 59 -2.83 9.45 3.35
N ALA A 60 -3.99 10.05 3.65
CA ALA A 60 -5.11 10.09 2.72
C ALA A 60 -5.88 11.40 2.82
N GLY A 61 -6.03 12.10 1.70
CA GLY A 61 -6.53 13.47 1.67
C GLY A 61 -5.71 14.38 2.58
N ASP A 62 -6.38 15.04 3.52
CA ASP A 62 -5.82 15.93 4.55
C ASP A 62 -5.50 15.20 5.87
N ARG A 63 -5.65 13.87 5.91
CA ARG A 63 -5.52 13.07 7.13
C ARG A 63 -4.30 12.17 7.08
N GLN A 64 -3.78 11.87 8.26
CA GLN A 64 -2.70 10.92 8.46
C GLN A 64 -3.04 9.95 9.58
N TRP A 65 -2.82 8.67 9.36
CA TRP A 65 -2.95 7.62 10.37
C TRP A 65 -1.65 6.85 10.53
N VAL A 66 -1.41 6.40 11.76
CA VAL A 66 -0.37 5.43 12.08
C VAL A 66 -1.05 4.09 12.32
N ALA A 67 -0.71 3.08 11.53
CA ALA A 67 -1.27 1.74 11.60
C ALA A 67 -0.16 0.75 12.04
N PRO A 68 -0.17 0.28 13.30
CA PRO A 68 0.72 -0.78 13.73
C PRO A 68 0.29 -2.13 13.15
N ALA A 69 1.09 -3.17 13.40
CA ALA A 69 0.72 -4.54 13.09
C ALA A 69 -0.70 -4.89 13.59
N ALA A 70 -1.37 -5.78 12.85
CA ALA A 70 -2.76 -6.19 13.05
C ALA A 70 -3.84 -5.13 12.81
N HIS A 71 -3.47 -3.91 12.38
CA HIS A 71 -4.43 -2.90 11.93
C HIS A 71 -4.46 -2.80 10.40
N ALA A 72 -5.60 -2.38 9.87
CA ALA A 72 -5.78 -2.11 8.44
C ALA A 72 -6.41 -0.73 8.23
N VAL A 73 -6.08 -0.10 7.11
CA VAL A 73 -6.62 1.18 6.70
C VAL A 73 -7.25 1.03 5.33
N TRP A 74 -8.50 1.48 5.20
CA TRP A 74 -9.23 1.55 3.94
C TRP A 74 -9.13 2.95 3.34
N ILE A 75 -8.78 2.99 2.05
CA ILE A 75 -8.79 4.19 1.23
C ILE A 75 -9.89 4.06 0.19
N PRO A 76 -10.84 5.01 0.14
CA PRO A 76 -11.88 4.98 -0.89
C PRO A 76 -11.30 5.25 -2.29
N PRO A 77 -12.01 4.83 -3.36
CA PRO A 77 -11.65 5.16 -4.74
C PRO A 77 -11.35 6.64 -4.95
N ASP A 78 -10.41 6.93 -5.86
CA ASP A 78 -10.05 8.28 -6.31
C ASP A 78 -9.52 9.23 -5.20
N CYS A 79 -9.35 8.76 -3.97
CA CYS A 79 -8.76 9.51 -2.86
C CYS A 79 -7.22 9.57 -2.98
N PRO A 80 -6.61 10.77 -2.99
CA PRO A 80 -5.16 10.90 -2.92
C PRO A 80 -4.60 10.27 -1.64
N HIS A 81 -3.64 9.36 -1.77
CA HIS A 81 -3.03 8.69 -0.64
C HIS A 81 -1.56 8.35 -0.87
N GLY A 82 -0.82 8.20 0.21
CA GLY A 82 0.59 7.80 0.24
C GLY A 82 0.89 6.93 1.45
N LEU A 83 2.03 6.25 1.44
CA LEU A 83 2.39 5.32 2.50
C LEU A 83 3.89 5.36 2.79
N ARG A 84 4.23 5.29 4.08
CA ARG A 84 5.61 5.11 4.53
C ARG A 84 5.68 4.05 5.63
N SER A 85 6.63 3.11 5.55
CA SER A 85 6.95 2.25 6.69
C SER A 85 7.98 2.91 7.61
N HIS A 86 8.00 2.52 8.88
CA HIS A 86 9.00 2.97 9.85
C HIS A 86 10.01 1.84 10.16
N GLY A 87 10.76 1.44 9.13
CA GLY A 87 11.71 0.31 9.19
C GLY A 87 11.25 -0.90 8.38
N PRO A 88 11.77 -2.11 8.68
CA PRO A 88 11.30 -3.36 8.09
C PRO A 88 9.79 -3.53 8.33
N TYR A 89 9.09 -4.07 7.33
CA TYR A 89 7.67 -4.42 7.49
C TYR A 89 7.30 -5.64 6.65
N ALA A 90 6.21 -6.30 7.05
CA ALA A 90 5.54 -7.33 6.26
C ALA A 90 4.04 -7.06 6.27
N GLY A 91 3.40 -7.07 5.11
CA GLY A 91 1.99 -6.68 5.00
C GLY A 91 1.34 -7.11 3.69
N TYR A 92 0.17 -6.54 3.47
CA TYR A 92 -0.66 -6.80 2.30
C TYR A 92 -1.33 -5.52 1.80
N SER A 93 -1.69 -5.54 0.53
CA SER A 93 -2.58 -4.58 -0.09
C SER A 93 -3.64 -5.30 -0.93
N VAL A 94 -4.87 -4.82 -0.86
CA VAL A 94 -6.02 -5.31 -1.62
C VAL A 94 -6.65 -4.14 -2.36
N TYR A 95 -6.96 -4.31 -3.64
CA TYR A 95 -7.61 -3.35 -4.54
C TYR A 95 -8.84 -3.97 -5.21
#